data_AF-A0A2M6KA39-F1
#
_entry.id   AF-A0A2M6KA39-F1
#
_cell.length_a   1.000
_cell.length_b   1.000
_cell.length_c   1.000
_cell.angle_alpha   90.00
_cell.angle_beta   90.00
_cell.angle_gamma   90.00
#
_symmetry.space_group_name_H-M   'P 1'
#
loop_
_entity.id
_entity.type
_entity.pdbx_description
1 polymer ?
#
loop_
_entity_poly.entity_id
_entity_poly.type
_entity_poly.pdbx_seq_one_letter_code
_entity_poly.pdbx_strand_id
1 'polypeptide(L)' 'MENEKCKKCGSKNIVMVEYAPGSPERYDGVSEIDCRDCGARFGRWSGKELVEGEVEKSGGRK' A
#
# COMPACT_ATOMS: atom_id res chain seq x y z
N MET A 1 -15.20 -3.07 -7.60
CA MET A 1 -13.82 -3.43 -7.21
C MET A 1 -12.92 -2.86 -8.31
N GLU A 2 -12.46 -1.61 -8.17
CA GLU A 2 -11.70 -0.89 -9.23
C GLU A 2 -10.22 -0.68 -8.88
N ASN A 3 -9.71 -1.36 -7.84
CA ASN A 3 -8.38 -1.09 -7.28
C ASN A 3 -7.29 -2.09 -7.74
N GLU A 4 -7.51 -2.85 -8.82
CA GLU A 4 -6.55 -3.85 -9.32
C GLU A 4 -5.44 -3.25 -10.21
N LYS A 5 -5.24 -1.93 -10.16
CA LYS A 5 -4.23 -1.24 -10.97
C LYS A 5 -3.48 -0.19 -10.15
N CYS A 6 -2.20 -0.03 -10.48
CA CYS A 6 -1.36 1.03 -9.94
C CYS A 6 -1.90 2.40 -10.35
N LYS A 7 -2.10 3.29 -9.38
CA LYS A 7 -2.62 4.64 -9.63
C LYS A 7 -1.63 5.57 -10.36
N LYS A 8 -0.33 5.25 -10.34
CA LYS A 8 0.72 6.05 -10.98
C LYS A 8 0.94 5.68 -12.44
N CYS A 9 1.12 4.39 -12.73
CA CYS A 9 1.45 3.92 -14.09
C CYS A 9 0.32 3.15 -14.77
N GLY A 10 -0.78 2.84 -14.08
CA GLY A 10 -1.90 2.06 -14.63
C GLY A 10 -1.64 0.56 -14.76
N SER A 11 -0.48 0.06 -14.33
CA SER A 11 -0.17 -1.37 -14.42
C SER A 11 -1.06 -2.21 -13.51
N LYS A 12 -1.37 -3.44 -13.93
CA LYS A 12 -2.06 -4.46 -13.13
C LYS A 12 -1.11 -5.29 -12.25
N ASN A 13 0.20 -5.14 -12.43
CA ASN A 13 1.22 -5.86 -11.68
C ASN A 13 1.41 -5.22 -10.30
N ILE A 14 0.39 -5.34 -9.46
CA ILE A 14 0.40 -4.86 -8.09
C ILE A 14 0.35 -6.04 -7.12
N VAL A 15 1.07 -5.91 -6.02
CA VAL A 15 1.04 -6.87 -4.91
C VAL A 15 0.52 -6.17 -3.67
N MET A 16 -0.26 -6.92 -2.91
CA MET A 16 -0.83 -6.46 -1.65
C MET A 16 0.12 -6.88 -0.52
N VAL A 17 0.69 -5.91 0.17
CA VAL A 17 1.71 -6.12 1.20
C VAL A 17 1.06 -5.97 2.58
N GLU A 18 1.27 -6.95 3.44
CA GLU A 18 0.95 -6.86 4.87
C GLU A 18 2.21 -6.53 5.66
N TYR A 19 2.09 -5.66 6.68
CA TYR A 19 3.22 -5.36 7.54
C TYR A 19 3.64 -6.55 8.42
N ALA A 20 4.92 -6.57 8.77
CA ALA A 20 5.51 -7.63 9.60
C ALA A 20 4.84 -7.74 10.99
N PRO A 21 4.82 -8.96 11.60
CA PRO A 21 4.41 -9.17 12.99
C PRO A 21 5.28 -8.33 13.93
N GLY A 22 4.76 -7.20 14.41
CA GLY A 22 5.50 -6.25 15.23
C GLY A 22 5.41 -4.81 14.76
N SER A 23 4.91 -4.57 13.55
CA SER A 23 4.55 -3.20 13.15
C SER A 23 3.32 -2.73 13.95
N PRO A 24 3.35 -1.54 14.58
CA PRO A 24 2.19 -0.97 15.24
C PRO A 24 1.05 -0.68 14.26
N GLU A 25 1.36 -0.63 12.97
CA GLU A 25 0.42 -0.37 11.87
C GLU A 25 -0.17 -1.65 11.30
N ARG A 26 0.32 -2.83 11.72
CA ARG A 26 -0.20 -4.11 11.24
C ARG A 26 -1.64 -4.27 11.70
N TYR A 27 -2.50 -4.60 10.76
CA TYR A 27 -3.86 -5.04 11.02
C TYR A 27 -4.07 -6.44 10.40
N ASP A 28 -5.25 -7.03 10.58
CA ASP A 28 -5.66 -8.34 10.06
C ASP A 28 -5.75 -8.41 8.51
N GLY A 29 -4.76 -7.89 7.79
CA GLY A 29 -4.66 -7.96 6.33
C GLY A 29 -3.77 -6.91 5.67
N VAL A 30 -4.08 -6.66 4.39
CA VAL A 30 -3.28 -5.86 3.44
C VAL A 30 -3.03 -4.43 3.90
N SER A 31 -1.82 -4.11 4.30
CA SER A 31 -1.46 -2.77 4.75
C SER A 31 -1.25 -1.80 3.58
N GLU A 32 -0.64 -2.28 2.50
CA GLU A 32 -0.21 -1.44 1.38
C GLU A 32 -0.36 -2.15 0.04
N ILE A 33 -0.28 -1.39 -1.04
CA ILE A 33 -0.26 -1.86 -2.42
C ILE A 33 1.08 -1.45 -3.04
N ASP A 34 1.89 -2.41 -3.44
CA ASP A 34 3.18 -2.20 -4.10
C ASP A 34 3.06 -2.52 -5.60
N CYS A 35 3.48 -1.60 -6.48
CA CYS A 35 3.52 -1.84 -7.90
C CYS A 35 4.88 -2.39 -8.33
N ARG A 36 4.90 -3.60 -8.89
CA ARG A 36 6.13 -4.29 -9.28
C ARG A 36 6.75 -3.77 -10.57
N ASP A 37 6.03 -2.97 -11.37
CA ASP A 37 6.56 -2.37 -12.59
C ASP A 37 7.20 -0.99 -12.37
N CYS A 38 6.59 -0.14 -11.54
CA CYS A 38 7.09 1.23 -11.31
C CYS A 38 7.65 1.46 -9.90
N GLY A 39 7.53 0.49 -9.00
CA GLY A 39 7.98 0.58 -7.61
C GLY A 39 7.13 1.51 -6.73
N ALA A 40 6.00 2.02 -7.22
CA ALA A 40 5.15 2.91 -6.45
C ALA A 40 4.39 2.12 -5.38
N ARG A 41 4.46 2.59 -4.13
CA ARG A 41 3.72 2.05 -2.99
C ARG A 41 2.56 2.97 -2.66
N PHE A 42 1.41 2.38 -2.36
CA PHE A 42 0.22 3.09 -1.96
C PHE A 42 -0.33 2.54 -0.67
N GLY A 43 -0.68 3.42 0.23
CA GLY A 43 -1.44 3.04 1.40
C GLY A 43 -2.84 2.57 0.99
N ARG A 44 -3.26 1.39 1.48
CA ARG A 44 -4.56 0.82 1.13
C ARG A 44 -5.72 1.69 1.61
N TRP A 45 -5.61 2.28 2.79
CA TRP A 45 -6.67 3.02 3.46
C TRP A 45 -6.76 4.47 2.99
N SER A 46 -5.63 5.16 2.93
CA SER A 46 -5.54 6.56 2.54
C SER A 46 -5.49 6.73 1.02
N GLY A 47 -5.06 5.70 0.29
CA GLY A 47 -4.85 5.73 -1.15
C GLY A 47 -3.72 6.66 -1.58
N LYS A 48 -2.89 7.15 -0.64
CA LYS A 48 -1.75 8.03 -0.88
C LYS A 48 -0.54 7.23 -1.34
N GLU A 49 0.28 7.84 -2.19
CA GLU A 49 1.61 7.32 -2.50
C GLU A 49 2.49 7.42 -1.25
N LEU A 50 3.15 6.32 -0.90
CA LEU A 50 4.09 6.20 0.21
C LEU A 50 5.50 6.27 -0.36
N VAL A 51 6.34 7.13 0.21
CA VAL A 51 7.76 7.17 -0.17
C VAL A 51 8.57 6.10 0.55
N GLU A 52 9.82 5.90 0.15
CA GLU A 52 10.70 4.90 0.77
C GLU A 52 10.85 5.16 2.28
N GLY A 53 10.55 4.15 3.09
CA GLY A 53 10.57 4.22 4.55
C GLY A 53 9.30 4.78 5.20
N GLU A 54 8.35 5.32 4.43
CA GLU A 54 7.02 5.60 4.94
C GLU A 54 6.19 4.32 5.05
N VAL A 55 5.41 4.25 6.12
CA VAL A 55 4.37 3.25 6.34
C VAL A 55 3.05 3.98 6.48
N GLU A 56 2.01 3.48 5.83
CA GLU A 56 0.66 3.93 6.07
C GLU A 56 0.23 3.69 7.51
N LYS A 57 -0.25 4.77 8.14
CA LYS A 57 -0.89 4.72 9.45
C LYS A 57 -2.16 3.90 9.46
N SER A 58 -2.24 2.98 10.42
CA SER A 58 -3.41 2.16 10.71
C SER A 58 -4.68 3.02 10.81
N GLY A 59 -5.68 2.68 10.00
CA GLY A 59 -6.94 3.42 9.89
C GLY A 59 -6.89 4.74 9.11
N GLY A 60 -5.82 5.01 8.34
CA GLY A 60 -5.70 6.21 7.51
C GLY A 60 -5.64 7.52 8.31
N ARG A 61 -5.24 7.46 9.59
CA ARG A 61 -5.14 8.63 10.46
C ARG A 61 -4.04 9.56 9.94
N LYS A 62 -4.43 10.81 9.61
CA LYS A 62 -3.53 11.87 9.14
C LYS A 62 -2.50 12.25 10.22
#